data_AF-A0A485AFA4-F1
#
_entry.id   AF-A0A485AFA4-F1
#
_cell.length_a   1.000
_cell.length_b   1.000
_cell.length_c   1.000
_cell.angle_alpha   90.00
_cell.angle_beta   90.00
_cell.angle_gamma   90.00
#
_symmetry.space_group_name_H-M   'P 1'
#
loop_
_entity.id
_entity.type
_entity.pdbx_description
1 polymer ?
#
loop_
_entity_poly.entity_id
_entity_poly.type
_entity_poly.pdbx_seq_one_letter_code
_entity_poly.pdbx_strand_id
1 'polypeptide(L)'
;MISILPPPTSAALDSNKTADLRDYRNEKFVSLAEGFATYAGFQEAFHIAGFEPEIVTRVNDIFSMLSLVQAGVGLTLMPGANEEDV
;
A
#
# COMPACT_ATOMS: atom_id res chain seq x y z
N MET A 1 -9.54 4.51 6.69
CA MET A 1 -9.10 3.09 6.58
C MET A 1 -7.97 3.03 5.57
N ILE A 2 -6.92 2.24 5.82
CA ILE A 2 -5.82 2.02 4.86
C ILE A 2 -6.00 0.59 4.34
N SER A 3 -6.03 0.43 3.02
CA SER A 3 -6.24 -0.88 2.39
C SER A 3 -4.96 -1.32 1.68
N ILE A 4 -4.54 -2.55 1.95
CA ILE A 4 -3.39 -3.20 1.31
C ILE A 4 -3.91 -3.97 0.09
N LEU A 5 -3.34 -3.73 -1.09
CA LEU A 5 -3.67 -4.49 -2.29
C LEU A 5 -2.62 -5.59 -2.52
N PRO A 6 -2.97 -6.89 -2.37
CA PRO A 6 -2.07 -7.99 -2.68
C PRO A 6 -2.05 -8.30 -4.19
N PRO A 7 -1.01 -9.00 -4.70
CA PRO A 7 -1.02 -9.55 -6.05
C PRO A 7 -2.15 -10.58 -6.26
N PRO A 8 -2.64 -10.76 -7.49
CA PRO A 8 -3.80 -11.61 -7.81
C PRO A 8 -3.63 -13.10 -7.45
N THR A 9 -2.41 -13.56 -7.20
CA THR A 9 -2.13 -14.94 -6.75
C THR A 9 -2.17 -15.10 -5.23
N SER A 10 -2.22 -14.00 -4.48
CA SER A 10 -2.32 -13.98 -3.03
C SER A 10 -3.78 -13.70 -2.67
N ALA A 11 -4.37 -14.64 -1.95
CA ALA A 11 -5.78 -14.75 -1.60
C ALA A 11 -6.49 -13.39 -1.37
N ALA A 12 -7.72 -13.31 -1.88
CA ALA A 12 -8.64 -12.20 -1.69
C ALA A 12 -8.62 -11.72 -0.23
N LEU A 13 -7.98 -10.57 0.01
CA LEU A 13 -8.16 -9.86 1.26
C LEU A 13 -9.56 -9.26 1.21
N ASP A 14 -10.44 -9.77 2.08
CA ASP A 14 -11.70 -9.12 2.41
C ASP A 14 -11.44 -7.63 2.68
N SER A 15 -12.00 -6.76 1.84
CA SER A 15 -11.95 -5.30 1.98
C SER A 15 -12.57 -4.79 3.28
N ASN A 16 -13.14 -5.69 4.09
CA ASN A 16 -13.76 -5.43 5.39
C ASN A 16 -12.90 -5.89 6.59
N LYS A 17 -11.71 -6.46 6.35
CA LYS A 17 -10.73 -6.74 7.40
C LYS A 17 -9.68 -5.64 7.41
N THR A 18 -9.60 -4.92 8.53
CA THR A 18 -8.45 -4.11 8.88
C THR A 18 -7.22 -5.02 8.94
N ALA A 19 -6.47 -5.08 7.83
CA ALA A 19 -5.19 -5.76 7.78
C ALA A 19 -4.18 -4.94 8.59
N ASP A 20 -3.56 -5.57 9.60
CA ASP A 20 -2.57 -4.87 10.42
C ASP A 20 -1.28 -4.73 9.62
N LEU A 21 -0.81 -3.49 9.43
CA LEU A 21 0.44 -3.22 8.71
C LEU A 21 1.61 -4.02 9.28
N ARG A 22 1.61 -4.29 10.58
CA ARG A 22 2.66 -5.02 11.28
C ARG A 22 2.79 -6.47 10.83
N ASP A 23 1.72 -7.07 10.29
CA ASP A 23 1.76 -8.43 9.73
C ASP A 23 2.59 -8.48 8.44
N TYR A 24 2.76 -7.33 7.76
CA TYR A 24 3.46 -7.19 6.48
C TYR A 24 4.87 -6.59 6.65
N ARG A 25 5.41 -6.55 7.86
CA ARG A 25 6.74 -5.97 8.14
C ARG A 25 7.91 -6.63 7.38
N ASN A 26 7.73 -7.87 6.94
CA ASN A 26 8.73 -8.61 6.17
C ASN A 26 8.45 -8.60 4.66
N GLU A 27 7.39 -7.91 4.24
CA GLU A 27 6.99 -7.83 2.84
C GLU A 27 7.66 -6.65 2.14
N LYS A 28 7.74 -6.76 0.82
CA LYS A 28 8.28 -5.74 -0.05
C LYS A 28 7.18 -4.80 -0.49
N PHE A 29 7.46 -3.51 -0.46
CA PHE A 29 6.49 -2.48 -0.83
C PHE A 29 6.89 -1.74 -2.10
N VAL A 30 5.87 -1.43 -2.90
CA VAL A 30 5.93 -0.52 -4.03
C VAL A 30 5.20 0.75 -3.63
N SER A 31 5.85 1.89 -3.80
CA SER A 31 5.29 3.20 -3.44
C SER A 31 5.30 4.17 -4.61
N LEU A 32 4.52 5.24 -4.51
CA LEU A 32 4.64 6.37 -5.41
C LEU A 32 5.91 7.16 -5.07
N ALA A 33 6.44 7.86 -6.07
CA ALA A 33 7.55 8.79 -5.88
C ALA A 33 7.13 9.98 -5.01
N GLU A 34 8.14 10.70 -4.50
CA GLU A 34 7.94 11.96 -3.78
C GLU A 34 7.18 12.97 -4.66
N GLY A 35 6.17 13.63 -4.09
CA GLY A 35 5.30 14.57 -4.81
C GLY A 35 3.84 14.14 -4.93
N PHE A 36 3.51 12.89 -4.60
CA PHE A 36 2.12 12.42 -4.50
C PHE A 36 1.61 12.49 -3.06
N ALA A 37 0.37 12.94 -2.86
CA ALA A 37 -0.29 12.97 -1.54
C ALA A 37 -0.28 11.59 -0.86
N THR A 38 -0.32 10.54 -1.67
CA THR A 38 -0.26 9.14 -1.24
C THR A 38 1.08 8.76 -0.62
N TYR A 39 2.19 9.40 -0.99
CA TYR A 39 3.51 9.11 -0.41
C TYR A 39 3.59 9.55 1.06
N ALA A 40 3.05 10.72 1.38
CA ALA A 40 2.98 11.20 2.76
C ALA A 40 2.10 10.28 3.62
N GLY A 41 0.93 9.88 3.11
CA GLY A 41 0.04 8.94 3.80
C GLY A 41 0.67 7.54 3.97
N PHE A 42 1.45 7.10 2.99
CA PHE A 42 2.22 5.86 3.07
C PHE A 42 3.26 5.94 4.20
N GLN A 43 4.12 6.97 4.22
CA GLN A 43 5.14 7.12 5.25
C GLN A 43 4.53 7.24 6.65
N GLU A 44 3.47 8.03 6.80
CA GLU A 44 2.77 8.20 8.07
C GLU A 44 2.18 6.87 8.58
N ALA A 45 1.58 6.07 7.70
CA ALA A 45 1.03 4.78 8.07
C ALA A 45 2.07 3.81 8.64
N PHE A 46 3.26 3.75 8.02
CA PHE A 46 4.37 2.93 8.52
C PHE A 46 5.00 3.50 9.79
N HIS A 47 5.10 4.82 9.89
CA HIS A 47 5.57 5.49 11.10
C HIS A 47 4.66 5.18 12.30
N ILE A 48 3.33 5.28 12.12
CA ILE A 48 2.33 4.89 13.12
C ILE A 48 2.43 3.39 13.46
N ALA A 49 2.69 2.54 12.47
CA ALA A 49 2.87 1.11 12.68
C ALA A 49 4.20 0.76 13.41
N GLY A 50 5.13 1.71 13.52
CA GLY A 50 6.37 1.58 14.27
C GLY A 50 7.47 0.78 13.55
N PHE A 51 7.43 0.69 12.21
CA PHE A 51 8.48 0.05 11.43
C PHE A 51 8.73 0.75 10.09
N GLU A 52 9.92 0.57 9.53
CA GLU A 52 10.26 1.08 8.21
C GLU A 52 10.01 0.00 7.14
N PRO A 53 9.24 0.28 6.08
CA PRO A 53 8.97 -0.69 5.02
C PRO A 53 10.18 -0.86 4.10
N GLU A 54 10.38 -2.08 3.58
CA GLU A 54 11.33 -2.31 2.49
C GLU A 54 10.71 -1.84 1.16
N ILE A 55 11.05 -0.64 0.70
CA ILE A 55 10.58 -0.10 -0.58
C ILE A 55 11.49 -0.60 -1.70
N VAL A 56 10.99 -1.55 -2.50
CA VAL A 56 11.77 -2.14 -3.61
C VAL A 56 11.67 -1.33 -4.90
N THR A 57 10.63 -0.52 -5.05
CA THR A 57 10.45 0.33 -6.22
C THR A 57 9.56 1.53 -5.92
N ARG A 58 9.93 2.67 -6.51
CA ARG A 58 9.12 3.88 -6.55
C ARG A 58 8.71 4.18 -7.99
N VAL A 59 7.45 4.50 -8.21
CA VAL A 59 6.90 4.84 -9.53
C VAL A 59 6.26 6.22 -9.53
N ASN A 60 6.20 6.85 -10.70
CA ASN A 60 5.68 8.20 -10.85
C ASN A 60 4.19 8.26 -11.23
N ASP A 61 3.51 7.13 -11.27
CA ASP A 61 2.11 7.06 -11.67
C ASP A 61 1.39 5.87 -11.01
N ILE A 62 0.11 6.09 -10.65
CA ILE A 62 -0.71 5.11 -9.95
C ILE A 62 -0.94 3.85 -10.80
N PHE A 63 -1.14 3.96 -12.11
CA PHE A 63 -1.34 2.79 -12.96
C PHE A 63 -0.08 1.95 -13.07
N SER A 64 1.08 2.59 -13.13
CA SER A 64 2.38 1.90 -13.07
C SER A 64 2.55 1.14 -11.76
N MET A 65 2.14 1.74 -10.64
CA MET A 65 2.16 1.10 -9.32
C MET A 65 1.26 -0.13 -9.28
N LEU A 66 0.02 0.01 -9.72
CA LEU A 66 -0.96 -1.08 -9.78
C LEU A 66 -0.48 -2.21 -10.70
N SER A 67 0.22 -1.90 -11.77
CA SER A 67 0.78 -2.91 -12.69
C SER A 67 1.87 -3.74 -12.01
N LEU A 68 2.74 -3.11 -11.21
CA LEU A 68 3.77 -3.81 -10.44
C LEU A 68 3.19 -4.69 -9.33
N VAL A 69 2.16 -4.20 -8.64
CA VAL A 69 1.46 -4.98 -7.61
C VAL A 69 0.75 -6.17 -8.24
N GLN A 70 0.07 -5.99 -9.38
CA GLN A 70 -0.55 -7.10 -10.12
C GLN A 70 0.47 -8.11 -10.67
N ALA A 71 1.68 -7.66 -10.98
CA ALA A 71 2.78 -8.52 -11.39
C ALA A 71 3.48 -9.24 -10.22
N GLY A 72 3.10 -8.99 -8.96
CA GLY A 72 3.70 -9.63 -7.79
C GLY A 72 5.03 -9.05 -7.35
N VAL A 73 5.37 -7.82 -7.77
CA VAL A 73 6.62 -7.15 -7.39
C VAL A 73 6.64 -6.75 -5.91
N GLY A 74 5.46 -6.45 -5.34
CA GLY A 74 5.31 -6.12 -3.93
C GLY A 74 3.88 -5.66 -3.61
N LEU A 75 3.67 -5.27 -2.36
CA LEU A 75 2.43 -4.71 -1.85
C LEU A 75 2.43 -3.18 -1.98
N THR A 76 1.26 -2.56 -1.97
CA THR A 76 1.14 -1.10 -1.89
C THR A 76 0.06 -0.69 -0.91
N LEU A 77 0.19 0.50 -0.34
CA LEU A 77 -0.87 1.14 0.43
C LEU A 77 -1.67 2.04 -0.49
N MET A 78 -2.95 1.73 -0.63
CA MET A 78 -3.89 2.67 -1.22
C MET A 78 -4.56 3.45 -0.10
N PRO A 79 -4.70 4.78 -0.23
CA PRO A 79 -5.54 5.53 0.67
C PRO A 79 -6.94 4.93 0.53
N GLY A 80 -7.53 4.48 1.64
CA GLY A 80 -8.95 4.16 1.60
C GLY A 80 -9.67 5.41 1.13
N ALA A 81 -10.55 5.27 0.14
CA ALA A 81 -11.54 6.30 -0.09
C ALA A 81 -12.19 6.52 1.28
N ASN A 82 -12.08 7.73 1.81
CA ASN A 82 -12.99 8.12 2.86
C ASN A 82 -14.37 7.83 2.29
N GLU A 83 -15.18 7.04 2.98
CA GLU A 83 -16.62 7.24 2.90
C GLU A 83 -16.85 8.65 3.45
N GLU A 84 -16.64 9.66 2.60
CA GLU A 84 -17.26 10.96 2.81
C GLU A 84 -18.73 10.71 2.49
N ASP A 85 -19.45 10.37 3.55
CA ASP A 85 -20.88 10.64 3.67
C ASP A 85 -21.12 12.09 3.20
N VAL A 86 -21.64 12.24 1.97
CA VAL A 86 -22.61 13.25 1.52
C VAL A 86 -23.36 12.79 0.27
#